data_AF-A0A535SJN3-F1
#
_entry.id   AF-A0A535SJN3-F1
#
_cell.length_a   1.000
_cell.length_b   1.000
_cell.length_c   1.000
_cell.angle_alpha   90.00
_cell.angle_beta   90.00
_cell.angle_gamma   90.00
#
_symmetry.space_group_name_H-M   'P 1'
#
loop_
_entity.id
_entity.type
_entity.pdbx_description
1 polymer ?
#
loop_
_entity_poly.entity_id
_entity_poly.type
_entity_poly.pdbx_seq_one_letter_code
_entity_poly.pdbx_strand_id
1 'polypeptide(L)'
;MHGNLFLTRSLARSCFGVLAAAALVVLFAACGSTSGSSSSTASTPQNTTPTSSGGGRYGNGGGTTPTASSASNLLKTATATVSGKSETILTNAQGMTLYYRTSDAPPATVCSGGCASAWPPLIVSGSAAPTSATSLPGKLTSATDANGNQVEYNGHPLYTFSGDTAPGQTTGNGTAGVWFVTTPDLKSQGTPQATPTTNGYSGY
;
A
#
# COMPACT_ATOMS: atom_id res chain seq x y z
N MET A 1 58.38 -4.44 -14.97
CA MET A 1 58.71 -5.44 -13.93
C MET A 1 58.58 -4.77 -12.58
N HIS A 2 57.69 -5.34 -11.77
CA HIS A 2 57.51 -5.29 -10.30
C HIS A 2 57.84 -4.03 -9.49
N GLY A 3 56.82 -3.53 -8.78
CA GLY A 3 56.99 -2.66 -7.60
C GLY A 3 55.68 -2.13 -7.02
N ASN A 4 54.83 -3.02 -6.48
CA ASN A 4 53.67 -2.63 -5.64
C ASN A 4 54.17 -2.01 -4.33
N LEU A 5 53.69 -0.83 -3.97
CA LEU A 5 53.80 -0.29 -2.62
C LEU A 5 52.40 -0.13 -2.02
N PHE A 6 52.00 -1.15 -1.26
CA PHE A 6 50.87 -1.11 -0.35
C PHE A 6 51.20 -0.16 0.81
N LEU A 7 50.52 0.97 0.90
CA LEU A 7 50.47 1.78 2.11
C LEU A 7 49.17 1.48 2.86
N THR A 8 49.23 0.49 3.75
CA THR A 8 48.30 0.30 4.85
C THR A 8 48.69 1.24 6.00
N ARG A 9 47.69 1.81 6.68
CA ARG A 9 47.66 2.47 8.03
C ARG A 9 46.75 3.71 7.97
N SER A 10 45.95 4.07 8.95
CA SER A 10 45.68 3.54 10.29
C SER A 10 44.39 4.21 10.78
N LEU A 11 43.75 3.57 11.76
CA LEU A 11 42.51 3.93 12.42
C LEU A 11 42.47 5.36 12.97
N ALA A 12 41.29 5.98 12.91
CA ALA A 12 40.83 6.92 13.92
C ALA A 12 39.32 6.71 14.18
N ARG A 13 39.03 5.82 15.14
CA ARG A 13 37.73 5.75 15.84
C ARG A 13 37.63 7.00 16.71
N SER A 14 36.75 7.93 16.35
CA SER A 14 36.43 9.06 17.22
C SER A 14 35.27 8.68 18.13
N CYS A 15 35.59 8.23 19.34
CA CYS A 15 34.65 8.11 20.44
C CYS A 15 34.80 9.36 21.32
N PHE A 16 33.86 10.30 21.23
CA PHE A 16 33.64 11.29 22.27
C PHE A 16 32.19 11.24 22.67
N GLY A 17 31.94 10.59 23.81
CA GLY A 17 30.70 10.72 24.55
C GLY A 17 30.68 12.04 25.30
N VAL A 18 29.49 12.62 25.42
CA VAL A 18 29.18 13.59 26.46
C VAL A 18 27.89 13.14 27.15
N LEU A 19 28.03 12.90 28.45
CA LEU A 19 27.00 12.60 29.45
C LEU A 19 26.59 13.92 30.13
N ALA A 20 25.29 14.17 30.31
CA ALA A 20 24.65 14.91 31.42
C ALA A 20 23.14 15.05 31.10
N ALA A 21 22.20 14.33 31.73
CA ALA A 21 21.69 14.40 33.10
C ALA A 21 20.43 15.31 33.25
N ALA A 22 19.30 14.66 33.60
CA ALA A 22 18.17 15.08 34.46
C ALA A 22 17.43 16.41 34.17
N ALA A 23 16.14 16.64 34.44
CA ALA A 23 14.92 15.89 34.80
C ALA A 23 13.78 16.96 34.88
N LEU A 24 12.52 16.50 34.94
CA LEU A 24 11.40 17.08 35.73
C LEU A 24 10.33 18.01 35.06
N VAL A 25 9.14 17.40 34.77
CA VAL A 25 7.74 17.78 35.14
C VAL A 25 7.15 19.09 34.50
N VAL A 26 5.91 19.15 33.95
CA VAL A 26 4.59 19.29 34.64
C VAL A 26 3.38 19.00 33.71
N LEU A 27 2.42 18.31 34.33
CA LEU A 27 0.98 18.03 34.19
C LEU A 27 0.00 18.80 33.23
N PHE A 28 -0.94 17.98 32.71
CA PHE A 28 -2.41 18.10 32.57
C PHE A 28 -3.12 19.42 32.19
N ALA A 29 -3.98 19.31 31.16
CA ALA A 29 -5.37 19.76 31.25
C ALA A 29 -6.26 19.01 30.22
N ALA A 30 -7.29 18.37 30.73
CA ALA A 30 -8.41 17.83 29.98
C ALA A 30 -9.51 18.89 29.83
N CYS A 31 -10.25 18.91 28.72
CA CYS A 31 -11.71 19.00 28.73
C CYS A 31 -12.27 18.55 27.37
N GLY A 32 -13.46 17.97 27.39
CA GLY A 32 -14.26 17.64 26.22
C GLY A 32 -15.62 18.34 26.25
N SER A 33 -16.45 17.97 25.26
CA SER A 33 -17.90 18.21 25.14
C SER A 33 -18.27 19.65 24.70
N THR A 34 -19.27 19.95 23.86
CA THR A 34 -20.62 19.37 23.67
C THR A 34 -21.23 19.82 22.33
N SER A 35 -22.05 18.95 21.75
CA SER A 35 -23.37 19.17 21.13
C SER A 35 -23.66 20.40 20.26
N GLY A 36 -24.12 20.13 19.04
CA GLY A 36 -24.80 21.09 18.17
C GLY A 36 -25.72 20.40 17.16
N SER A 37 -26.72 19.68 17.63
CA SER A 37 -27.91 19.37 16.83
C SER A 37 -28.82 20.60 16.86
N SER A 38 -29.12 21.17 15.69
CA SER A 38 -30.21 22.12 15.52
C SER A 38 -31.09 21.69 14.36
N SER A 39 -32.28 21.26 14.76
CA SER A 39 -33.47 20.86 14.00
C SER A 39 -34.17 22.01 13.28
N SER A 40 -34.80 21.71 12.15
CA SER A 40 -36.21 22.02 11.78
C SER A 40 -36.33 21.91 10.24
N THR A 41 -37.30 21.25 9.63
CA THR A 41 -38.74 21.45 9.84
C THR A 41 -39.53 20.26 9.26
N ALA A 42 -40.66 19.97 9.91
CA ALA A 42 -41.65 18.98 9.56
C ALA A 42 -42.30 19.17 8.18
N SER A 43 -42.78 18.07 7.59
CA SER A 43 -44.06 17.97 6.87
C SER A 43 -44.43 16.50 6.62
N THR A 44 -45.51 16.04 7.25
CA THR A 44 -46.43 14.96 6.79
C THR A 44 -47.01 15.31 5.40
N PRO A 45 -47.60 14.39 4.58
CA PRO A 45 -48.45 13.27 5.01
C PRO A 45 -48.51 11.99 4.12
N GLN A 46 -49.32 11.05 4.60
CA GLN A 46 -50.21 10.14 3.85
C GLN A 46 -49.71 8.80 3.27
N ASN A 47 -50.13 7.76 3.99
CA ASN A 47 -50.59 6.47 3.49
C ASN A 47 -51.70 6.63 2.43
N THR A 48 -51.48 6.08 1.24
CA THR A 48 -52.54 5.45 0.42
C THR A 48 -51.92 4.36 -0.45
N THR A 49 -52.31 3.13 -0.17
CA THR A 49 -52.23 1.98 -1.07
C THR A 49 -52.97 2.27 -2.39
N PRO A 50 -52.47 1.71 -3.51
CA PRO A 50 -53.38 1.07 -4.43
C PRO A 50 -52.90 -0.34 -4.80
N THR A 51 -53.77 -1.31 -4.52
CA THR A 51 -53.82 -2.57 -5.25
C THR A 51 -54.30 -2.28 -6.66
N SER A 52 -53.57 -2.72 -7.69
CA SER A 52 -54.21 -3.06 -8.96
C SER A 52 -53.40 -4.07 -9.78
N SER A 53 -54.05 -5.19 -10.03
CA SER A 53 -53.70 -6.27 -10.92
C SER A 53 -53.79 -5.80 -12.39
N GLY A 54 -52.85 -6.21 -13.24
CA GLY A 54 -52.94 -5.95 -14.68
C GLY A 54 -51.90 -6.73 -15.47
N GLY A 55 -52.35 -7.80 -16.12
CA GLY A 55 -51.50 -8.71 -16.89
C GLY A 55 -51.06 -8.18 -18.25
N GLY A 56 -49.98 -8.81 -18.74
CA GLY A 56 -49.68 -9.02 -20.15
C GLY A 56 -49.09 -7.86 -20.92
N ARG A 57 -47.85 -8.02 -21.39
CA ARG A 57 -47.48 -7.89 -22.82
C ARG A 57 -46.01 -8.25 -23.02
N TYR A 58 -45.83 -9.20 -23.93
CA TYR A 58 -44.63 -9.69 -24.58
C TYR A 58 -43.94 -8.52 -25.32
N GLY A 59 -42.64 -8.31 -25.09
CA GLY A 59 -41.91 -7.21 -25.73
C GLY A 59 -40.43 -7.19 -25.37
N ASN A 60 -39.64 -7.89 -26.18
CA ASN A 60 -38.19 -7.84 -26.29
C ASN A 60 -37.61 -6.41 -26.19
N GLY A 61 -36.58 -6.18 -25.37
CA GLY A 61 -35.87 -4.91 -25.36
C GLY A 61 -34.91 -4.72 -24.19
N GLY A 62 -33.70 -5.27 -24.32
CA GLY A 62 -32.52 -4.78 -23.62
C GLY A 62 -32.48 -5.08 -22.12
N GLY A 63 -32.00 -6.28 -21.77
CA GLY A 63 -31.31 -6.40 -20.50
C GLY A 63 -30.23 -5.32 -20.48
N THR A 64 -30.33 -4.38 -19.54
CA THR A 64 -29.16 -3.62 -19.11
C THR A 64 -28.26 -4.64 -18.46
N THR A 65 -27.49 -5.35 -19.29
CA THR A 65 -26.19 -5.89 -18.91
C THR A 65 -25.57 -4.84 -18.01
N PRO A 66 -25.13 -5.14 -16.78
CA PRO A 66 -24.35 -4.19 -16.03
C PRO A 66 -23.22 -3.77 -16.97
N THR A 67 -23.25 -2.51 -17.41
CA THR A 67 -22.17 -1.90 -18.17
C THR A 67 -20.94 -2.21 -17.37
N ALA A 68 -20.07 -3.07 -17.91
CA ALA A 68 -18.81 -3.43 -17.30
C ALA A 68 -18.15 -2.12 -16.91
N SER A 69 -18.09 -1.84 -15.60
CA SER A 69 -17.44 -0.66 -15.07
C SER A 69 -16.08 -0.61 -15.75
N SER A 70 -15.83 0.46 -16.50
CA SER A 70 -14.58 0.64 -17.21
C SER A 70 -13.46 0.33 -16.23
N ALA A 71 -12.71 -0.74 -16.52
CA ALA A 71 -11.66 -1.23 -15.64
C ALA A 71 -10.63 -0.11 -15.51
N SER A 72 -10.75 0.67 -14.43
CA SER A 72 -9.84 1.76 -14.14
C SER A 72 -8.56 1.12 -13.66
N ASN A 73 -7.48 1.32 -14.42
CA ASN A 73 -6.19 0.79 -14.06
C ASN A 73 -5.78 1.27 -12.66
N LEU A 74 -5.43 0.33 -11.80
CA LEU A 74 -5.06 0.61 -10.42
C LEU A 74 -3.65 1.23 -10.34
N LEU A 75 -2.76 0.79 -11.23
CA LEU A 75 -1.38 1.27 -11.33
C LEU A 75 -1.13 2.04 -12.62
N LYS A 76 -0.14 2.93 -12.56
CA LYS A 76 0.43 3.69 -13.67
C LYS A 76 1.95 3.79 -13.48
N THR A 77 2.64 4.26 -14.50
CA THR A 77 4.04 4.69 -14.39
C THR A 77 4.12 6.22 -14.49
N ALA A 78 5.07 6.82 -13.80
CA ALA A 78 5.37 8.25 -13.88
C ALA A 78 6.88 8.48 -13.75
N THR A 79 7.34 9.65 -14.18
CA THR A 79 8.70 10.11 -13.90
C THR A 79 8.70 10.94 -12.62
N ALA A 80 9.60 10.64 -11.69
CA ALA A 80 9.77 11.38 -10.44
C ALA A 80 11.24 11.52 -10.06
N THR A 81 11.56 12.48 -9.20
CA THR A 81 12.93 12.65 -8.68
C THR A 81 13.13 11.79 -7.44
N VAL A 82 13.85 10.68 -7.56
CA VAL A 82 14.23 9.80 -6.44
C VAL A 82 15.69 10.07 -6.09
N SER A 83 15.96 10.52 -4.86
CA SER A 83 17.33 10.83 -4.39
C SER A 83 18.15 11.72 -5.34
N GLY A 84 17.49 12.74 -5.92
CA GLY A 84 18.12 13.70 -6.84
C GLY A 84 18.27 13.22 -8.28
N LYS A 85 17.75 12.05 -8.64
CA LYS A 85 17.78 11.49 -10.00
C LYS A 85 16.38 11.32 -10.56
N SER A 86 16.20 11.56 -11.86
CA SER A 86 14.95 11.30 -12.55
C SER A 86 14.80 9.80 -12.81
N GLU A 87 13.80 9.18 -12.21
CA GLU A 87 13.53 7.74 -12.29
C GLU A 87 12.10 7.49 -12.77
N THR A 88 11.88 6.33 -13.43
CA THR A 88 10.53 5.86 -13.72
C THR A 88 10.02 5.07 -12.52
N ILE A 89 8.88 5.47 -11.97
CA ILE A 89 8.30 4.93 -10.73
C ILE A 89 6.91 4.35 -10.99
N LEU A 90 6.48 3.43 -10.13
CA LEU A 90 5.09 2.99 -10.08
C LEU A 90 4.28 3.97 -9.24
N THR A 91 3.08 4.28 -9.71
CA THR A 91 2.11 5.13 -9.00
C THR A 91 0.75 4.45 -8.98
N ASN A 92 -0.11 4.82 -8.03
CA ASN A 92 -1.51 4.42 -8.05
C ASN A 92 -2.30 5.23 -9.10
N ALA A 93 -3.60 4.97 -9.22
CA ALA A 93 -4.48 5.66 -10.15
C ALA A 93 -4.49 7.19 -10.00
N GLN A 94 -4.25 7.71 -8.78
CA GLN A 94 -4.17 9.13 -8.46
C GLN A 94 -2.78 9.75 -8.69
N GLY A 95 -1.78 8.95 -9.09
CA GLY A 95 -0.40 9.41 -9.29
C GLY A 95 0.44 9.47 -8.01
N MET A 96 -0.05 8.94 -6.89
CA MET A 96 0.73 8.83 -5.67
C MET A 96 1.77 7.73 -5.83
N THR A 97 3.00 8.00 -5.39
CA THR A 97 4.12 7.07 -5.47
C THR A 97 3.85 5.80 -4.67
N LEU A 98 4.18 4.66 -5.27
CA LEU A 98 4.12 3.37 -4.61
C LEU A 98 5.50 2.99 -4.07
N TYR A 99 5.48 2.35 -2.90
CA TYR A 99 6.64 1.93 -2.14
C TYR A 99 6.54 0.46 -1.79
N TYR A 100 7.70 -0.13 -1.54
CA TYR A 100 7.82 -1.45 -0.93
C TYR A 100 8.74 -1.38 0.29
N ARG A 101 8.57 -2.33 1.21
CA ARG A 101 9.44 -2.50 2.37
C ARG A 101 10.34 -3.71 2.18
N THR A 102 11.65 -3.55 2.34
CA THR A 102 12.62 -4.66 2.16
C THR A 102 12.43 -5.78 3.18
N SER A 103 11.83 -5.49 4.33
CA SER A 103 11.55 -6.44 5.39
C SER A 103 10.15 -7.06 5.30
N ASP A 104 9.47 -7.03 4.14
CA ASP A 104 8.20 -7.75 3.95
C ASP A 104 8.37 -9.15 3.37
N ALA A 105 9.61 -9.60 3.19
CA ALA A 105 9.91 -10.97 2.76
C ALA A 105 9.78 -11.97 3.92
N PRO A 106 9.14 -13.13 3.72
CA PRO A 106 9.12 -14.20 4.72
C PRO A 106 10.54 -14.54 5.20
N PRO A 107 10.77 -14.69 6.52
CA PRO A 107 9.79 -14.86 7.60
C PRO A 107 9.23 -13.57 8.20
N ALA A 108 9.54 -12.40 7.64
CA ALA A 108 9.11 -11.13 8.20
C ALA A 108 7.61 -10.84 7.90
N THR A 109 6.97 -10.11 8.81
CA THR A 109 5.54 -9.79 8.76
C THR A 109 5.31 -8.50 7.99
N VAL A 110 4.27 -8.46 7.16
CA VAL A 110 3.83 -7.25 6.44
C VAL A 110 3.59 -6.05 7.37
N CYS A 111 3.76 -4.84 6.85
CA CYS A 111 3.44 -3.61 7.56
C CYS A 111 1.93 -3.54 7.84
N SER A 112 1.55 -3.50 9.12
CA SER A 112 0.15 -3.47 9.57
C SER A 112 -0.02 -2.55 10.80
N GLY A 113 -1.26 -2.29 11.21
CA GLY A 113 -1.57 -1.46 12.39
C GLY A 113 -0.99 -0.04 12.27
N GLY A 114 -0.25 0.40 13.29
CA GLY A 114 0.39 1.73 13.29
C GLY A 114 1.38 1.95 12.13
N CYS A 115 2.01 0.88 11.65
CA CYS A 115 2.85 0.95 10.45
C CYS A 115 2.00 1.32 9.23
N ALA A 116 0.86 0.65 9.04
CA ALA A 116 -0.07 0.90 7.94
C ALA A 116 -0.75 2.29 8.02
N SER A 117 -0.72 2.96 9.18
CA SER A 117 -1.18 4.35 9.28
C SER A 117 -0.22 5.33 8.60
N ALA A 118 1.10 5.08 8.70
CA ALA A 118 2.13 5.88 8.02
C ALA A 118 2.38 5.40 6.58
N TRP A 119 2.15 4.11 6.32
CA TRP A 119 2.35 3.46 5.04
C TRP A 119 1.06 2.77 4.60
N PRO A 120 0.05 3.51 4.12
CA PRO A 120 -1.22 2.91 3.77
C PRO A 120 -1.06 1.84 2.67
N PRO A 121 -1.59 0.62 2.87
CA PRO A 121 -1.49 -0.45 1.91
C PRO A 121 -2.36 -0.17 0.68
N LEU A 122 -1.85 -0.51 -0.51
CA LEU A 122 -2.64 -0.43 -1.74
C LEU A 122 -3.59 -1.62 -1.82
N ILE A 123 -4.87 -1.40 -1.51
CA ILE A 123 -5.90 -2.45 -1.51
C ILE A 123 -6.64 -2.49 -2.85
N VAL A 124 -6.89 -3.70 -3.36
CA VAL A 124 -7.81 -3.91 -4.49
C VAL A 124 -9.20 -4.29 -3.99
N SER A 125 -10.23 -3.67 -4.56
CA SER A 125 -11.62 -4.00 -4.25
C SER A 125 -12.11 -5.19 -5.07
N GLY A 126 -12.75 -6.15 -4.40
CA GLY A 126 -13.34 -7.32 -5.05
C GLY A 126 -12.32 -8.39 -5.41
N SER A 127 -12.67 -9.23 -6.39
CA SER A 127 -11.90 -10.40 -6.82
C SER A 127 -11.22 -10.23 -8.19
N ALA A 128 -11.33 -9.03 -8.79
CA ALA A 128 -10.63 -8.73 -10.03
C ALA A 128 -9.12 -8.62 -9.80
N ALA A 129 -8.34 -9.16 -10.73
CA ALA A 129 -6.90 -9.00 -10.70
C ALA A 129 -6.53 -7.51 -10.88
N PRO A 130 -5.56 -6.99 -10.11
CA PRO A 130 -5.09 -5.62 -10.29
C PRO A 130 -4.48 -5.44 -11.69
N THR A 131 -4.74 -4.28 -12.29
CA THR A 131 -4.23 -3.92 -13.62
C THR A 131 -3.40 -2.64 -13.57
N SER A 132 -2.52 -2.49 -14.57
CA SER A 132 -1.70 -1.30 -14.78
C SER A 132 -2.02 -0.68 -16.14
N ALA A 133 -2.03 0.66 -16.20
CA ALA A 133 -2.25 1.40 -17.44
C ALA A 133 -1.08 1.25 -18.43
N THR A 134 0.11 0.99 -17.89
CA THR A 134 1.33 0.71 -18.66
C THR A 134 1.67 -0.76 -18.54
N SER A 135 2.17 -1.37 -19.62
CA SER A 135 2.73 -2.73 -19.57
C SER A 135 3.93 -2.74 -18.61
N LEU A 136 3.88 -3.62 -17.61
CA LEU A 136 4.96 -3.77 -16.63
C LEU A 136 5.75 -5.04 -16.95
N PRO A 137 7.09 -5.03 -16.82
CA PRO A 137 7.91 -6.22 -17.03
C PRO A 137 7.77 -7.25 -15.90
N GLY A 138 7.32 -6.82 -14.72
CA GLY A 138 7.06 -7.67 -13.57
C GLY A 138 5.60 -8.12 -13.46
N LYS A 139 5.35 -8.99 -12.49
CA LYS A 139 4.04 -9.56 -12.22
C LYS A 139 3.27 -8.72 -11.21
N LEU A 140 2.04 -8.34 -11.56
CA LEU A 140 1.11 -7.69 -10.63
C LEU A 140 0.16 -8.76 -10.07
N THR A 141 0.05 -8.83 -8.74
CA THR A 141 -0.82 -9.77 -8.01
C THR A 141 -1.57 -9.06 -6.91
N SER A 142 -2.53 -9.77 -6.31
CA SER A 142 -3.04 -9.43 -5.00
C SER A 142 -2.93 -10.66 -4.09
N ALA A 143 -2.68 -10.41 -2.81
CA ALA A 143 -2.64 -11.41 -1.76
C ALA A 143 -3.46 -10.92 -0.56
N THR A 144 -4.11 -11.85 0.14
CA THR A 144 -4.80 -11.52 1.39
C THR A 144 -3.82 -11.56 2.54
N ASP A 145 -3.66 -10.44 3.23
CA ASP A 145 -2.79 -10.29 4.40
C ASP A 145 -3.52 -9.61 5.57
N ALA A 146 -2.76 -9.11 6.56
CA ALA A 146 -3.31 -8.42 7.73
C ALA A 146 -4.08 -7.12 7.40
N ASN A 147 -3.90 -6.56 6.21
CA ASN A 147 -4.54 -5.34 5.72
C ASN A 147 -5.72 -5.61 4.76
N GLY A 148 -5.95 -6.86 4.37
CA GLY A 148 -6.96 -7.27 3.39
C GLY A 148 -6.33 -7.71 2.07
N ASN A 149 -7.03 -7.50 0.94
CA ASN A 149 -6.51 -7.86 -0.38
C ASN A 149 -5.53 -6.81 -0.88
N GLN A 150 -4.29 -6.92 -0.45
CA GLN A 150 -3.22 -6.00 -0.80
C GLN A 150 -2.62 -6.35 -2.17
N VAL A 151 -2.28 -5.31 -2.93
CA VAL A 151 -1.62 -5.44 -4.23
C VAL A 151 -0.14 -5.63 -4.04
N GLU A 152 0.42 -6.53 -4.84
CA GLU A 152 1.84 -6.85 -4.86
C GLU A 152 2.41 -6.66 -6.25
N TYR A 153 3.63 -6.14 -6.33
CA TYR A 153 4.42 -6.18 -7.56
C TYR A 153 5.63 -7.07 -7.35
N ASN A 154 5.77 -8.11 -8.17
CA ASN A 154 6.86 -9.06 -8.07
C ASN A 154 6.98 -9.68 -6.66
N GLY A 155 5.85 -9.92 -6.00
CA GLY A 155 5.78 -10.47 -4.65
C GLY A 155 6.12 -9.49 -3.52
N HIS A 156 6.26 -8.19 -3.81
CA HIS A 156 6.40 -7.15 -2.79
C HIS A 156 5.05 -6.48 -2.55
N PRO A 157 4.51 -6.47 -1.30
CA PRO A 157 3.34 -5.69 -0.96
C PRO A 157 3.58 -4.20 -1.23
N LEU A 158 2.61 -3.55 -1.86
CA LEU A 158 2.70 -2.14 -2.26
C LEU A 158 1.98 -1.24 -1.28
N TYR A 159 2.59 -0.10 -0.98
CA TYR A 159 2.08 0.90 -0.07
C TYR A 159 2.19 2.29 -0.70
N THR A 160 1.34 3.22 -0.26
CA THR A 160 1.59 4.66 -0.39
C THR A 160 2.27 5.17 0.88
N PHE A 161 2.73 6.42 0.88
CA PHE A 161 3.27 7.08 2.06
C PHE A 161 2.36 8.22 2.49
N SER A 162 1.98 8.28 3.77
CA SER A 162 1.07 9.31 4.29
C SER A 162 1.68 10.73 4.26
N GLY A 163 3.01 10.83 4.20
CA GLY A 163 3.71 12.11 4.09
C GLY A 163 3.76 12.67 2.66
N ASP A 164 3.46 11.86 1.65
CA ASP A 164 3.29 12.36 0.28
C ASP A 164 1.87 12.91 0.14
N THR A 165 1.77 14.22 -0.14
CA THR A 165 0.50 14.95 -0.29
C THR A 165 0.18 15.29 -1.75
N ALA A 166 1.09 15.02 -2.68
CA ALA A 166 0.91 15.31 -4.09
C ALA A 166 1.49 14.20 -4.99
N PRO A 167 0.95 14.04 -6.22
CA PRO A 167 1.46 13.07 -7.19
C PRO A 167 2.95 13.25 -7.47
N GLY A 168 3.66 12.12 -7.59
CA GLY A 168 5.10 12.10 -7.89
C GLY A 168 6.02 12.56 -6.74
N GLN A 169 5.49 12.91 -5.56
CA GLN A 169 6.32 13.07 -4.38
C GLN A 169 6.91 11.72 -3.97
N THR A 170 8.19 11.72 -3.62
CA THR A 170 8.92 10.50 -3.24
C THR A 170 9.55 10.64 -1.85
N THR A 171 8.90 11.38 -0.95
CA THR A 171 9.50 11.79 0.33
C THR A 171 9.67 10.62 1.30
N GLY A 172 8.93 9.53 1.09
CA GLY A 172 9.09 8.28 1.83
C GLY A 172 10.36 7.50 1.47
N ASN A 173 11.03 7.81 0.36
CA ASN A 173 12.17 7.04 -0.10
C ASN A 173 13.32 7.02 0.92
N GLY A 174 13.83 5.84 1.25
CA GLY A 174 14.90 5.64 2.21
C GLY A 174 14.45 5.75 3.67
N THR A 175 13.16 5.91 3.97
CA THR A 175 12.68 6.02 5.35
C THR A 175 13.06 4.77 6.14
N ALA A 176 13.66 5.00 7.33
CA ALA A 176 14.20 3.95 8.20
C ALA A 176 15.17 2.96 7.51
N GLY A 177 15.70 3.31 6.32
CA GLY A 177 16.57 2.44 5.52
C GLY A 177 15.90 1.19 4.94
N VAL A 178 14.56 1.08 5.03
CA VAL A 178 13.82 -0.12 4.60
C VAL A 178 12.71 0.18 3.60
N TRP A 179 12.31 1.43 3.44
CA TRP A 179 11.26 1.85 2.51
C TRP A 179 11.86 2.43 1.25
N PHE A 180 11.45 1.93 0.10
CA PHE A 180 11.99 2.36 -1.20
C PHE A 180 10.88 2.53 -2.21
N VAL A 181 11.08 3.49 -3.11
CA VAL A 181 10.18 3.70 -4.25
C VAL A 181 10.17 2.45 -5.12
N THR A 182 8.97 2.01 -5.47
CA THR A 182 8.77 0.88 -6.37
C THR A 182 8.98 1.34 -7.81
N THR A 183 9.96 0.76 -8.48
CA THR A 183 10.24 0.98 -9.89
C THR A 183 9.79 -0.21 -10.74
N PRO A 184 9.54 -0.04 -12.05
CA PRO A 184 9.19 -1.16 -12.92
C PRO A 184 10.21 -2.32 -12.93
N ASP A 185 11.49 -2.06 -12.67
CA ASP A 185 12.55 -3.05 -12.66
C ASP A 185 12.75 -3.79 -11.33
N LEU A 186 11.91 -3.49 -10.31
CA LEU A 186 11.95 -4.15 -8.99
C LEU A 186 11.99 -5.67 -9.15
N LYS A 187 12.99 -6.31 -8.55
CA LYS A 187 13.20 -7.76 -8.64
C LYS A 187 12.18 -8.53 -7.81
N SER A 188 11.82 -9.73 -8.28
CA SER A 188 10.94 -10.64 -7.53
C SER A 188 11.56 -11.04 -6.19
N GLN A 189 10.75 -11.07 -5.11
CA GLN A 189 11.18 -11.61 -3.82
C GLN A 189 11.42 -13.13 -3.84
N GLY A 190 11.11 -13.80 -4.96
CA GLY A 190 11.03 -15.25 -5.00
C GLY A 190 9.78 -15.71 -4.26
N THR A 191 9.12 -16.75 -4.77
CA THR A 191 8.06 -17.40 -3.99
C THR A 191 8.69 -18.04 -2.76
N PRO A 192 8.10 -17.92 -1.56
CA PRO A 192 8.28 -18.93 -0.52
C PRO A 192 7.83 -20.24 -1.16
N GLN A 193 8.80 -21.07 -1.54
CA GLN A 193 8.52 -22.42 -1.98
C GLN A 193 7.73 -23.07 -0.86
N ALA A 194 6.49 -23.48 -1.14
CA ALA A 194 5.76 -24.38 -0.26
C ALA A 194 6.73 -25.53 0.05
N THR A 195 7.16 -25.65 1.29
CA THR A 195 8.02 -26.74 1.72
C THR A 195 7.26 -28.01 1.32
N PRO A 196 7.83 -28.91 0.50
CA PRO A 196 7.14 -30.15 0.21
C PRO A 196 6.95 -30.86 1.54
N THR A 197 5.69 -30.98 1.97
CA THR A 197 5.32 -31.74 3.15
C THR A 197 5.76 -33.17 2.87
N THR A 198 6.91 -33.57 3.41
CA THR A 198 7.30 -34.98 3.44
C THR A 198 6.30 -35.69 4.36
N ASN A 199 5.22 -36.19 3.76
CA ASN A 199 4.35 -37.18 4.38
C ASN A 199 5.15 -38.48 4.55
N GLY A 200 6.00 -38.51 5.57
CA GLY A 200 6.62 -39.73 6.08
C GLY A 200 5.58 -40.55 6.82
N TYR A 201 4.75 -41.27 6.09
CA TYR A 201 3.93 -42.34 6.64
C TYR A 201 4.87 -43.49 7.03
N SER A 202 5.26 -43.52 8.31
CA SER A 202 6.00 -44.64 8.89
C SER A 202 5.07 -45.84 8.95
N GLY A 203 5.27 -46.80 8.04
CA GLY A 203 4.63 -48.10 8.08
C GLY A 203 5.11 -48.95 9.26
N TYR A 204 4.19 -49.77 9.74
CA TYR A 204 4.30 -50.77 10.80
C TYR A 204 5.37 -51.84 10.54
#